data_AF-A0A061HQ82-F1
#
_entry.id   AF-A0A061HQ82-F1
#
_cell.length_a   1.000
_cell.length_b   1.000
_cell.length_c   1.000
_cell.angle_alpha   90.00
_cell.angle_beta   90.00
_cell.angle_gamma   90.00
#
_symmetry.space_group_name_H-M   'P 1'
#
loop_
_entity.id
_entity.type
_entity.pdbx_description
1 polymer ?
#
loop_
_entity_poly.entity_id
_entity_poly.type
_entity_poly.pdbx_seq_one_letter_code
_entity_poly.pdbx_strand_id
1 'polypeptide(L)'
;MALPLKSMNQMYEAVVVGAGPAGIAVVGNFLEQKKSPILWVDNEFKAGRLNKHYREVPSNTKVKLFVEFADALLPFREIARDTSSPNAYTKLRSLPQTSTCQIADAADLCQFLTNGLENFNGIEKLRGSVTSASWSSSDKWSIKVDSPSSGISEILGIRAKILVLCTGSKPITEPLPFSNLQTISLDTALKPSLLPTVFSSDEKTTVAVIGASHSAILVLRNLYHLARSTHPHLRIKWFTRHPLRYAEERDGWILNDNTGLKGEVASWARENLEESQLVKSDVGKYLQKIATSRASEKDDYHKHLPSCTHTVQAIGFQRNEVPTLERNGRRLDFTFNQNTQIFEDEDSQKISGLYGAGIAWPERVTDPEGNVSFNVGMWKFMKFLKKAVPKWSEN
;
A
#
# COMPACT_ATOMS: atom_id res chain seq x y z
N MET A 1 15.36 -23.29 10.77
CA MET A 1 16.80 -23.66 10.71
C MET A 1 17.57 -22.35 10.69
N ALA A 2 18.39 -22.09 11.72
CA ALA A 2 19.13 -20.83 11.84
C ALA A 2 20.05 -20.65 10.62
N LEU A 3 20.03 -19.48 10.01
CA LEU A 3 21.00 -19.11 8.98
C LEU A 3 22.41 -19.34 9.54
N PRO A 4 23.29 -20.11 8.86
CA PRO A 4 24.69 -20.11 9.24
C PRO A 4 25.17 -18.66 9.12
N LEU A 5 25.95 -18.21 10.11
CA LEU A 5 26.67 -16.93 10.10
C LEU A 5 27.57 -16.87 8.86
N LYS A 6 27.00 -16.58 7.68
CA LYS A 6 27.73 -16.22 6.49
C LYS A 6 28.35 -14.85 6.77
N SER A 7 29.65 -14.77 6.47
CA SER A 7 30.59 -13.78 6.98
C SER A 7 30.06 -12.34 7.01
N MET A 8 30.38 -11.63 8.10
CA MET A 8 30.09 -10.21 8.37
C MET A 8 30.78 -9.20 7.41
N ASN A 9 30.99 -9.57 6.14
CA ASN A 9 31.66 -8.78 5.12
C ASN A 9 31.11 -9.07 3.70
N GLN A 10 29.86 -9.53 3.59
CA GLN A 10 29.25 -9.86 2.30
C GLN A 10 28.87 -8.59 1.52
N MET A 11 29.39 -8.47 0.30
CA MET A 11 29.04 -7.43 -0.65
C MET A 11 27.87 -7.90 -1.52
N TYR A 12 26.78 -7.13 -1.50
CA TYR A 12 25.63 -7.32 -2.36
C TYR A 12 25.64 -6.33 -3.53
N GLU A 13 25.09 -6.76 -4.66
CA GLU A 13 24.78 -5.80 -5.72
C GLU A 13 23.65 -4.88 -5.26
N ALA A 14 22.62 -5.44 -4.62
CA ALA A 14 21.50 -4.67 -4.10
C ALA A 14 20.96 -5.18 -2.76
N VAL A 15 20.49 -4.25 -1.93
CA VAL A 15 19.59 -4.51 -0.82
C VAL A 15 18.21 -3.94 -1.13
N VAL A 16 17.17 -4.77 -0.99
CA VAL A 16 15.76 -4.37 -1.17
C VAL A 16 15.06 -4.41 0.17
N VAL A 17 14.50 -3.28 0.60
CA VAL A 17 13.85 -3.14 1.91
C VAL A 17 12.33 -3.20 1.74
N GLY A 18 11.73 -4.32 2.14
CA GLY A 18 10.30 -4.59 2.10
C GLY A 18 9.92 -5.64 1.06
N ALA A 19 9.00 -6.54 1.42
CA ALA A 19 8.46 -7.61 0.58
C ALA A 19 6.97 -7.43 0.26
N GLY A 20 6.51 -6.18 0.19
CA GLY A 20 5.23 -5.84 -0.45
C GLY A 20 5.31 -5.94 -1.99
N PRO A 21 4.22 -5.65 -2.72
CA PRO A 21 4.19 -5.80 -4.17
C PRO A 21 5.31 -5.07 -4.93
N ALA A 22 5.70 -3.88 -4.46
CA ALA A 22 6.80 -3.13 -5.06
C ALA A 22 8.17 -3.80 -4.84
N GLY A 23 8.44 -4.31 -3.63
CA GLY A 23 9.68 -5.02 -3.35
C GLY A 23 9.81 -6.32 -4.13
N ILE A 24 8.71 -7.07 -4.24
CA ILE A 24 8.60 -8.27 -5.11
C ILE A 24 8.97 -7.89 -6.55
N ALA A 25 8.37 -6.82 -7.08
CA ALA A 25 8.65 -6.35 -8.44
C ALA A 25 10.10 -5.87 -8.62
N VAL A 26 10.70 -5.19 -7.64
CA VAL A 26 12.10 -4.77 -7.69
C VAL A 26 13.03 -5.97 -7.78
N VAL A 27 12.83 -6.98 -6.91
CA VAL A 27 13.64 -8.22 -6.91
C VAL A 27 13.54 -8.93 -8.26
N GLY A 28 12.32 -9.08 -8.80
CA GLY A 28 12.14 -9.68 -10.13
C GLY A 28 12.82 -8.89 -11.25
N ASN A 29 12.77 -7.55 -11.22
CA ASN A 29 13.46 -6.71 -12.21
C ASN A 29 14.98 -6.83 -12.10
N PHE A 30 15.53 -6.92 -10.89
CA PHE A 30 16.97 -7.12 -10.69
C PHE A 30 17.45 -8.47 -11.22
N LEU A 31 16.71 -9.55 -10.98
CA LEU A 31 17.01 -10.85 -11.57
C LEU A 31 17.00 -10.81 -13.10
N GLU A 32 15.99 -10.17 -13.72
CA GLU A 32 15.91 -10.03 -15.17
C GLU A 32 17.10 -9.23 -15.75
N GLN A 33 17.61 -8.27 -14.99
CA GLN A 33 18.81 -7.50 -15.31
C GLN A 33 20.12 -8.14 -14.84
N LYS A 34 20.07 -9.37 -14.30
CA LYS A 34 21.23 -10.10 -13.78
C LYS A 34 22.00 -9.33 -12.68
N LYS A 35 21.32 -8.47 -11.92
CA LYS A 35 21.86 -7.76 -10.76
C LYS A 35 21.80 -8.67 -9.54
N SER A 36 22.92 -9.28 -9.18
CA SER A 36 23.05 -10.21 -8.05
C SER A 36 24.47 -10.15 -7.45
N PRO A 37 24.69 -10.49 -6.17
CA PRO A 37 23.70 -11.03 -5.22
C PRO A 37 22.77 -9.95 -4.64
N ILE A 38 21.54 -10.33 -4.29
CA ILE A 38 20.48 -9.47 -3.73
C ILE A 38 20.22 -9.90 -2.29
N LEU A 39 20.31 -8.96 -1.35
CA LEU A 39 19.75 -9.14 0.00
C LEU A 39 18.34 -8.54 0.03
N TRP A 40 17.33 -9.37 0.23
CA TRP A 40 15.95 -8.94 0.40
C TRP A 40 15.60 -8.96 1.88
N VAL A 41 15.22 -7.82 2.43
CA VAL A 41 14.95 -7.65 3.87
C VAL A 41 13.47 -7.32 4.08
N ASP A 42 12.76 -8.12 4.89
CA ASP A 42 11.38 -7.84 5.28
C ASP A 42 11.04 -8.49 6.63
N ASN A 43 10.08 -7.93 7.37
CA ASN A 43 9.70 -8.43 8.68
C ASN A 43 8.95 -9.77 8.63
N GLU A 44 8.23 -10.06 7.55
CA GLU A 44 7.29 -11.18 7.50
C GLU A 44 7.37 -12.01 6.20
N PHE A 45 7.82 -11.45 5.07
CA PHE A 45 7.75 -12.04 3.73
C PHE A 45 6.35 -12.50 3.33
N LYS A 46 5.35 -11.72 3.76
CA LYS A 46 3.93 -12.02 3.59
C LYS A 46 3.20 -11.01 2.73
N ALA A 47 3.80 -10.56 1.61
CA ALA A 47 3.20 -9.59 0.68
C ALA A 47 2.78 -8.23 1.31
N GLY A 48 3.41 -7.88 2.44
CA GLY A 48 3.18 -6.62 3.15
C GLY A 48 1.73 -6.40 3.59
N ARG A 49 1.33 -5.12 3.67
CA ARG A 49 0.02 -4.72 4.19
C ARG A 49 -1.17 -5.18 3.33
N LEU A 50 -0.95 -5.39 2.03
CA LEU A 50 -1.96 -5.91 1.10
C LEU A 50 -2.56 -7.22 1.63
N ASN A 51 -1.70 -8.14 2.06
CA ASN A 51 -2.10 -9.41 2.64
C ASN A 51 -2.47 -9.32 4.12
N LYS A 52 -1.75 -8.49 4.89
CA LYS A 52 -1.97 -8.41 6.35
C LYS A 52 -3.33 -7.83 6.73
N HIS A 53 -3.81 -6.82 6.00
CA HIS A 53 -4.97 -6.04 6.42
C HIS A 53 -6.14 -6.03 5.43
N TYR A 54 -5.90 -6.27 4.13
CA TYR A 54 -6.89 -5.93 3.10
C TYR A 54 -7.47 -7.13 2.36
N ARG A 55 -7.33 -8.37 2.86
CA ARG A 55 -7.83 -9.56 2.14
C ARG A 55 -9.33 -9.56 1.84
N GLU A 56 -10.14 -9.00 2.74
CA GLU A 56 -11.61 -8.90 2.60
C GLU A 56 -12.06 -7.65 1.81
N VAL A 57 -11.12 -6.85 1.32
CA VAL A 57 -11.42 -5.66 0.53
C VAL A 57 -11.64 -6.07 -0.92
N PRO A 58 -12.75 -5.67 -1.57
CA PRO A 58 -12.87 -5.79 -3.01
C PRO A 58 -11.86 -4.85 -3.68
N SER A 59 -11.17 -5.37 -4.67
CA SER A 59 -10.20 -4.59 -5.42
C SER A 59 -10.90 -3.53 -6.28
N ASN A 60 -10.23 -2.40 -6.48
CA ASN A 60 -10.55 -1.41 -7.51
C ASN A 60 -9.76 -1.63 -8.82
N THR A 61 -8.99 -2.71 -8.90
CA THR A 61 -8.12 -3.08 -10.02
C THR A 61 -8.74 -4.25 -10.78
N LYS A 62 -8.76 -4.15 -12.12
CA LYS A 62 -9.23 -5.25 -12.98
C LYS A 62 -8.30 -6.45 -12.86
N VAL A 63 -8.87 -7.66 -12.86
CA VAL A 63 -8.14 -8.94 -12.74
C VAL A 63 -6.97 -9.01 -13.73
N LYS A 64 -7.18 -8.59 -14.99
CA LYS A 64 -6.14 -8.59 -16.01
C LYS A 64 -4.83 -7.91 -15.58
N LEU A 65 -4.91 -6.86 -14.77
CA LEU A 65 -3.73 -6.11 -14.34
C LEU A 65 -2.91 -6.86 -13.29
N PHE A 66 -3.52 -7.77 -12.53
CA PHE A 66 -2.79 -8.69 -11.64
C PHE A 66 -2.13 -9.81 -12.43
N VAL A 67 -2.77 -10.32 -13.49
CA VAL A 67 -2.18 -11.29 -14.42
C VAL A 67 -0.99 -10.66 -15.16
N GLU A 68 -1.17 -9.45 -15.72
CA GLU A 68 -0.11 -8.67 -16.37
C GLU A 68 1.09 -8.43 -15.42
N PHE A 69 0.85 -8.19 -14.13
CA PHE A 69 1.92 -8.07 -13.13
C PHE A 69 2.77 -9.35 -13.03
N ALA A 70 2.15 -10.53 -13.04
CA ALA A 70 2.85 -11.81 -12.99
C ALA A 70 3.55 -12.15 -14.31
N ASP A 71 3.00 -11.72 -15.45
CA ASP A 71 3.57 -11.99 -16.77
C ASP A 71 4.72 -11.04 -17.16
N ALA A 72 4.88 -9.93 -16.44
CA ALA A 72 5.75 -8.82 -16.81
C ALA A 72 7.26 -9.12 -16.83
N LEU A 73 7.68 -10.14 -16.07
CA LEU A 73 9.09 -10.42 -15.78
C LEU A 73 9.39 -11.89 -16.06
N LEU A 74 10.56 -12.16 -16.65
CA LEU A 74 11.01 -13.52 -16.89
C LEU A 74 11.01 -14.40 -15.62
N PRO A 75 11.59 -13.99 -14.47
CA PRO A 75 11.56 -14.81 -13.24
C PRO A 75 10.15 -15.16 -12.77
N PHE A 76 9.17 -14.27 -12.93
CA PHE A 76 7.80 -14.52 -12.49
C PHE A 76 7.10 -15.54 -13.40
N ARG A 77 7.34 -15.47 -14.70
CA ARG A 77 6.85 -16.46 -15.67
C ARG A 77 7.48 -17.84 -15.45
N GLU A 78 8.76 -17.90 -15.06
CA GLU A 78 9.42 -19.15 -14.69
C GLU A 78 8.77 -19.77 -13.43
N ILE A 79 8.53 -18.98 -12.39
CA ILE A 79 7.79 -19.43 -11.19
C ILE A 79 6.41 -19.97 -11.56
N ALA A 80 5.67 -19.26 -12.43
CA ALA A 80 4.34 -19.66 -12.88
C ALA A 80 4.36 -20.95 -13.69
N ARG A 81 5.40 -21.16 -14.53
CA ARG A 81 5.59 -22.36 -15.35
C ARG A 81 6.00 -23.57 -14.52
N ASP A 82 6.91 -23.39 -13.58
CA ASP A 82 7.56 -24.48 -12.85
C ASP A 82 6.77 -24.91 -11.60
N THR A 83 5.69 -24.18 -11.25
CA THR A 83 4.78 -24.57 -10.16
C THR A 83 3.54 -25.27 -10.68
N SER A 84 3.19 -26.41 -10.08
CA SER A 84 1.98 -27.16 -10.44
C SER A 84 0.70 -26.33 -10.30
N SER A 85 -0.29 -26.64 -11.14
CA SER A 85 -1.64 -26.09 -11.08
C SER A 85 -2.56 -27.03 -10.28
N PRO A 86 -3.57 -26.50 -9.54
CA PRO A 86 -3.92 -25.09 -9.41
C PRO A 86 -3.01 -24.31 -8.45
N ASN A 87 -2.73 -23.05 -8.78
CA ASN A 87 -1.99 -22.11 -7.94
C ASN A 87 -2.61 -20.69 -8.02
N ALA A 88 -2.05 -19.72 -7.29
CA ALA A 88 -2.59 -18.36 -7.20
C ALA A 88 -2.65 -17.66 -8.57
N TYR A 89 -1.66 -17.88 -9.43
CA TYR A 89 -1.63 -17.33 -10.79
C TYR A 89 -2.71 -17.95 -11.68
N THR A 90 -2.86 -19.28 -11.69
CA THR A 90 -3.92 -19.93 -12.49
C THR A 90 -5.32 -19.59 -11.99
N LYS A 91 -5.49 -19.37 -10.68
CA LYS A 91 -6.74 -18.87 -10.10
C LYS A 91 -7.10 -17.50 -10.70
N LEU A 92 -6.20 -16.53 -10.66
CA LEU A 92 -6.43 -15.20 -11.24
C LEU A 92 -6.73 -15.25 -12.74
N ARG A 93 -6.04 -16.12 -13.49
CA ARG A 93 -6.32 -16.34 -14.92
C ARG A 93 -7.71 -16.92 -15.20
N SER A 94 -8.27 -17.70 -14.27
CA SER A 94 -9.60 -18.28 -14.41
C SER A 94 -10.75 -17.29 -14.10
N LEU A 95 -10.45 -16.16 -13.44
CA LEU A 95 -11.45 -15.14 -13.13
C LEU A 95 -11.76 -14.27 -14.37
N PRO A 96 -12.93 -13.60 -14.42
CA PRO A 96 -13.25 -12.66 -15.49
C PRO A 96 -12.27 -11.48 -15.55
N GLN A 97 -11.50 -11.40 -16.64
CA GLN A 97 -10.35 -10.48 -16.75
C GLN A 97 -10.72 -8.98 -16.77
N THR A 98 -11.95 -8.66 -17.17
CA THR A 98 -12.49 -7.28 -17.21
C THR A 98 -13.11 -6.84 -15.90
N SER A 99 -13.35 -7.77 -14.97
CA SER A 99 -13.94 -7.51 -13.65
C SER A 99 -12.88 -7.24 -12.60
N THR A 100 -13.30 -6.80 -11.41
CA THR A 100 -12.45 -6.77 -10.21
C THR A 100 -12.52 -8.10 -9.46
N CYS A 101 -11.63 -8.33 -8.50
CA CYS A 101 -11.62 -9.49 -7.60
C CYS A 101 -11.43 -9.07 -6.14
N GLN A 102 -11.35 -10.02 -5.20
CA GLN A 102 -10.95 -9.71 -3.84
C GLN A 102 -9.44 -9.43 -3.79
N ILE A 103 -9.01 -8.54 -2.90
CA ILE A 103 -7.59 -8.28 -2.68
C ILE A 103 -6.87 -9.53 -2.14
N ALA A 104 -7.58 -10.46 -1.51
CA ALA A 104 -7.08 -11.80 -1.18
C ALA A 104 -6.41 -12.49 -2.39
N ASP A 105 -7.00 -12.41 -3.59
CA ASP A 105 -6.45 -13.06 -4.79
C ASP A 105 -5.11 -12.42 -5.22
N ALA A 106 -5.01 -11.09 -5.13
CA ALA A 106 -3.78 -10.36 -5.41
C ALA A 106 -2.70 -10.62 -4.34
N ALA A 107 -3.10 -10.71 -3.06
CA ALA A 107 -2.22 -11.06 -1.96
C ALA A 107 -1.66 -12.48 -2.10
N ASP A 108 -2.49 -13.44 -2.53
CA ASP A 108 -2.06 -14.82 -2.79
C ASP A 108 -1.08 -14.88 -3.97
N LEU A 109 -1.30 -14.10 -5.03
CA LEU A 109 -0.33 -13.96 -6.12
C LEU A 109 1.01 -13.42 -5.62
N CYS A 110 1.01 -12.36 -4.81
CA CYS A 110 2.24 -11.82 -4.24
C CYS A 110 2.97 -12.84 -3.35
N GLN A 111 2.24 -13.61 -2.53
CA GLN A 111 2.83 -14.67 -1.73
C GLN A 111 3.43 -15.76 -2.61
N PHE A 112 2.70 -16.18 -3.64
CA PHE A 112 3.14 -17.17 -4.63
C PHE A 112 4.46 -16.76 -5.28
N LEU A 113 4.56 -15.52 -5.77
CA LEU A 113 5.79 -14.98 -6.35
C LEU A 113 6.92 -14.85 -5.32
N THR A 114 6.61 -14.40 -4.10
CA THR A 114 7.59 -14.27 -3.00
C THR A 114 8.23 -15.62 -2.64
N ASN A 115 7.44 -16.70 -2.65
CA ASN A 115 7.92 -18.05 -2.38
C ASN A 115 8.76 -18.57 -3.55
N GLY A 116 8.32 -18.34 -4.79
CA GLY A 116 9.08 -18.77 -5.97
C GLY A 116 10.44 -18.08 -6.11
N LEU A 117 10.51 -16.77 -5.85
CA LEU A 117 11.76 -16.00 -5.91
C LEU A 117 12.83 -16.48 -4.94
N GLU A 118 12.43 -17.09 -3.81
CA GLU A 118 13.39 -17.63 -2.83
C GLU A 118 14.27 -18.75 -3.40
N ASN A 119 13.79 -19.43 -4.44
CA ASN A 119 14.51 -20.54 -5.08
C ASN A 119 15.51 -20.09 -6.15
N PHE A 120 15.58 -18.79 -6.45
CA PHE A 120 16.52 -18.27 -7.44
C PHE A 120 17.90 -18.07 -6.82
N ASN A 121 18.93 -18.52 -7.55
CA ASN A 121 20.32 -18.26 -7.18
C ASN A 121 20.59 -16.74 -7.11
N GLY A 122 21.33 -16.34 -6.07
CA GLY A 122 21.70 -14.95 -5.87
C GLY A 122 20.67 -14.12 -5.11
N ILE A 123 19.62 -14.72 -4.55
CA ILE A 123 18.73 -14.06 -3.60
C ILE A 123 18.97 -14.60 -2.19
N GLU A 124 19.15 -13.71 -1.24
CA GLU A 124 19.19 -14.01 0.18
C GLU A 124 18.05 -13.28 0.89
N LYS A 125 17.19 -14.01 1.60
CA LYS A 125 16.15 -13.42 2.44
C LYS A 125 16.68 -13.23 3.86
N LEU A 126 16.49 -12.04 4.39
CA LEU A 126 16.76 -11.74 5.79
C LEU A 126 15.50 -11.21 6.46
N ARG A 127 15.01 -11.94 7.46
CA ARG A 127 13.87 -11.51 8.24
C ARG A 127 14.31 -10.44 9.24
N GLY A 128 13.82 -9.22 9.08
CA GLY A 128 14.20 -8.11 9.95
C GLY A 128 13.80 -6.74 9.41
N SER A 129 14.23 -5.71 10.12
CA SER A 129 14.04 -4.31 9.76
C SER A 129 15.38 -3.63 9.56
N VAL A 130 15.55 -2.94 8.44
CA VAL A 130 16.72 -2.08 8.23
C VAL A 130 16.57 -0.86 9.16
N THR A 131 17.52 -0.68 10.07
CA THR A 131 17.50 0.41 11.07
C THR A 131 18.26 1.64 10.57
N SER A 132 19.38 1.43 9.90
CA SER A 132 20.15 2.49 9.28
C SER A 132 20.96 2.03 8.05
N ALA A 133 21.33 2.98 7.21
CA ALA A 133 22.25 2.80 6.11
C ALA A 133 23.15 4.03 5.95
N SER A 134 24.46 3.82 5.83
CA SER A 134 25.45 4.89 5.69
C SER A 134 26.19 4.75 4.37
N TRP A 135 26.16 5.80 3.55
CA TRP A 135 26.93 5.91 2.31
C TRP A 135 28.34 6.41 2.61
N SER A 136 29.32 5.75 2.00
CA SER A 136 30.74 6.10 2.10
C SER A 136 31.30 6.58 0.76
N SER A 137 32.44 7.26 0.79
CA SER A 137 33.20 7.69 -0.41
C SER A 137 33.67 6.54 -1.33
N SER A 138 33.46 5.28 -0.94
CA SER A 138 33.75 4.10 -1.76
C SER A 138 32.58 3.65 -2.64
N ASP A 139 31.60 4.53 -2.84
CA ASP A 139 30.35 4.32 -3.57
C ASP A 139 29.55 3.08 -3.12
N LYS A 140 29.47 2.89 -1.79
CA LYS A 140 28.83 1.73 -1.16
C LYS A 140 28.02 2.14 0.07
N TRP A 141 26.85 1.52 0.20
CA TRP A 141 26.02 1.52 1.40
C TRP A 141 26.54 0.49 2.40
N SER A 142 26.69 0.90 3.65
CA SER A 142 26.83 0.00 4.80
C SER A 142 25.51 -0.01 5.57
N ILE A 143 24.92 -1.20 5.75
CA ILE A 143 23.52 -1.36 6.16
C ILE A 143 23.47 -2.13 7.49
N LYS A 144 22.58 -1.71 8.37
CA LYS A 144 22.29 -2.37 9.64
C LYS A 144 20.87 -2.93 9.65
N VAL A 145 20.72 -4.15 10.14
CA VAL A 145 19.44 -4.84 10.19
C VAL A 145 19.19 -5.36 11.59
N ASP A 146 18.08 -4.96 12.20
CA ASP A 146 17.56 -5.60 13.40
C ASP A 146 16.77 -6.86 12.99
N SER A 147 17.17 -8.01 13.54
CA SER A 147 16.57 -9.32 13.26
C SER A 147 16.27 -10.03 14.58
N PRO A 148 15.03 -9.92 15.09
CA PRO A 148 14.63 -10.59 16.33
C PRO A 148 14.79 -12.12 16.26
N SER A 149 14.69 -12.70 15.06
CA SER A 149 14.79 -14.15 14.83
C SER A 149 16.19 -14.74 14.94
N SER A 150 17.25 -13.92 14.94
CA SER A 150 18.65 -14.40 14.99
C SER A 150 19.23 -14.49 16.40
N GLY A 151 18.53 -14.03 17.44
CA GLY A 151 19.09 -13.91 18.80
C GLY A 151 20.22 -12.85 18.92
N ILE A 152 20.53 -12.17 17.81
CA ILE A 152 21.47 -11.06 17.71
C ILE A 152 20.62 -9.80 17.49
N SER A 153 20.84 -8.77 18.32
CA SER A 153 20.07 -7.52 18.30
C SER A 153 20.28 -6.69 17.03
N GLU A 154 21.43 -6.81 16.39
CA GLU A 154 21.75 -6.06 15.17
C GLU A 154 22.77 -6.81 14.31
N ILE A 155 22.43 -7.04 13.04
CA ILE A 155 23.32 -7.61 12.04
C ILE A 155 24.08 -6.45 11.38
N LEU A 156 25.41 -6.53 11.47
CA LEU A 156 26.36 -5.54 10.95
C LEU A 156 27.15 -6.08 9.75
N GLY A 157 27.84 -5.20 9.04
CA GLY A 157 28.78 -5.57 7.97
C GLY A 157 28.13 -5.87 6.62
N ILE A 158 26.82 -5.68 6.48
CA ILE A 158 26.12 -5.77 5.19
C ILE A 158 26.54 -4.57 4.34
N ARG A 159 27.04 -4.83 3.13
CA ARG A 159 27.38 -3.78 2.17
C ARG A 159 26.65 -3.97 0.85
N ALA A 160 26.26 -2.88 0.19
CA ALA A 160 25.70 -2.95 -1.15
C ALA A 160 26.00 -1.72 -2.01
N LYS A 161 25.97 -1.90 -3.33
CA LYS A 161 26.01 -0.78 -4.29
C LYS A 161 24.65 -0.09 -4.38
N ILE A 162 23.57 -0.86 -4.35
CA ILE A 162 22.20 -0.37 -4.50
C ILE A 162 21.41 -0.62 -3.20
N LEU A 163 20.66 0.38 -2.75
CA LEU A 163 19.68 0.30 -1.68
C LEU A 163 18.32 0.78 -2.22
N VAL A 164 17.31 -0.10 -2.18
CA VAL A 164 15.95 0.23 -2.65
C VAL A 164 14.96 0.21 -1.48
N LEU A 165 14.34 1.35 -1.23
CA LEU A 165 13.33 1.52 -0.19
C LEU A 165 11.94 1.15 -0.75
N CYS A 166 11.39 0.02 -0.33
CA CYS A 166 10.02 -0.43 -0.61
C CYS A 166 9.19 -0.51 0.68
N THR A 167 9.36 0.48 1.57
CA THR A 167 8.92 0.46 2.98
C THR A 167 7.40 0.53 3.19
N GLY A 168 6.63 0.83 2.13
CA GLY A 168 5.18 0.92 2.19
C GLY A 168 4.66 2.13 2.97
N SER A 169 3.37 2.12 3.28
CA SER A 169 2.65 3.21 3.93
C SER A 169 1.68 2.70 4.99
N LYS A 170 1.21 3.60 5.86
CA LYS A 170 0.18 3.36 6.86
C LYS A 170 -0.96 4.39 6.73
N PRO A 171 -2.20 4.07 7.11
CA PRO A 171 -3.29 5.02 7.16
C PRO A 171 -2.89 6.28 7.94
N ILE A 172 -3.30 7.44 7.45
CA ILE A 172 -3.12 8.70 8.18
C ILE A 172 -4.10 8.74 9.34
N THR A 173 -3.60 9.14 10.51
CA THR A 173 -4.42 9.47 11.68
C THR A 173 -4.03 10.87 12.13
N GLU A 174 -4.98 11.80 12.14
CA GLU A 174 -4.78 13.14 12.66
C GLU A 174 -5.48 13.31 14.01
N PRO A 175 -4.96 14.16 14.92
CA PRO A 175 -5.68 14.54 16.13
C PRO A 175 -7.01 15.21 15.78
N LEU A 176 -8.10 14.75 16.42
CA LEU A 176 -9.41 15.37 16.33
C LEU A 176 -9.63 16.34 17.49
N PRO A 177 -10.51 17.36 17.36
CA PRO A 177 -10.77 18.33 18.44
C PRO A 177 -11.44 17.74 19.70
N PHE A 178 -11.71 16.43 19.72
CA PHE A 178 -12.34 15.71 20.83
C PHE A 178 -11.55 14.45 21.17
N SER A 179 -11.24 14.27 22.45
CA SER A 179 -10.43 13.15 22.96
C SER A 179 -11.25 11.95 23.45
N ASN A 180 -12.56 12.10 23.62
CA ASN A 180 -13.45 11.05 24.13
C ASN A 180 -13.93 10.06 23.05
N LEU A 181 -13.50 10.24 21.79
CA LEU A 181 -13.86 9.34 20.69
C LEU A 181 -12.95 8.10 20.68
N GLN A 182 -13.57 6.92 20.71
CA GLN A 182 -12.82 5.68 20.48
C GLN A 182 -12.40 5.59 19.01
N THR A 183 -11.10 5.58 18.76
CA THR A 183 -10.58 5.51 17.38
C THR A 183 -10.53 4.07 16.90
N ILE A 184 -11.20 3.81 15.79
CA ILE A 184 -11.11 2.54 15.07
C ILE A 184 -10.14 2.74 13.92
N SER A 185 -9.11 1.90 13.87
CA SER A 185 -8.13 1.96 12.77
C SER A 185 -8.82 1.70 11.44
N LEU A 186 -8.34 2.35 10.37
CA LEU A 186 -8.85 2.09 9.02
C LEU A 186 -8.72 0.61 8.63
N ASP A 187 -7.66 -0.07 9.08
CA ASP A 187 -7.42 -1.49 8.82
C ASP A 187 -8.52 -2.37 9.44
N THR A 188 -8.94 -2.04 10.67
CA THR A 188 -10.06 -2.73 11.34
C THR A 188 -11.38 -2.41 10.63
N ALA A 189 -11.61 -1.15 10.27
CA ALA A 189 -12.84 -0.68 9.63
C ALA A 189 -13.10 -1.31 8.25
N LEU A 190 -12.01 -1.66 7.54
CA LEU A 190 -12.04 -2.30 6.23
C LEU A 190 -12.18 -3.83 6.29
N LYS A 191 -12.23 -4.43 7.48
CA LYS A 191 -12.34 -5.88 7.66
C LYS A 191 -13.68 -6.27 8.29
N PRO A 192 -14.73 -6.53 7.47
CA PRO A 192 -16.07 -6.83 7.95
C PRO A 192 -16.11 -7.90 9.05
N SER A 193 -15.28 -8.95 8.93
CA SER A 193 -15.25 -10.04 9.92
C SER A 193 -14.85 -9.60 11.34
N LEU A 194 -14.18 -8.44 11.49
CA LEU A 194 -13.74 -7.93 12.80
C LEU A 194 -14.72 -6.91 13.38
N LEU A 195 -15.58 -6.29 12.59
CA LEU A 195 -16.45 -5.23 13.10
C LEU A 195 -17.42 -5.71 14.21
N PRO A 196 -18.01 -6.92 14.15
CA PRO A 196 -18.83 -7.44 15.25
C PRO A 196 -18.09 -7.56 16.58
N THR A 197 -16.76 -7.70 16.58
CA THR A 197 -15.97 -7.77 17.82
C THR A 197 -15.55 -6.41 18.35
N VAL A 198 -15.72 -5.35 17.54
CA VAL A 198 -15.39 -3.96 17.93
C VAL A 198 -16.58 -3.30 18.63
N PHE A 199 -17.80 -3.62 18.21
CA PHE A 199 -19.02 -3.01 18.71
C PHE A 199 -19.87 -4.00 19.49
N SER A 200 -20.39 -3.58 20.64
CA SER A 200 -21.48 -4.30 21.31
C SER A 200 -22.78 -4.15 20.49
N SER A 201 -23.53 -5.24 20.30
CA SER A 201 -24.79 -5.23 19.54
C SER A 201 -25.89 -4.40 20.20
N ASP A 202 -25.86 -4.32 21.53
CA ASP A 202 -26.94 -3.77 22.33
C ASP A 202 -26.72 -2.28 22.68
N GLU A 203 -25.52 -1.77 22.43
CA GLU A 203 -25.16 -0.39 22.73
C GLU A 203 -25.55 0.58 21.61
N LYS A 204 -25.96 1.79 22.01
CA LYS A 204 -26.14 2.90 21.07
C LYS A 204 -24.78 3.42 20.61
N THR A 205 -24.33 2.93 19.46
CA THR A 205 -23.09 3.37 18.83
C THR A 205 -23.36 4.38 17.73
N THR A 206 -22.66 5.51 17.74
CA THR A 206 -22.56 6.40 16.57
C THR A 206 -21.11 6.50 16.12
N VAL A 207 -20.84 6.13 14.86
CA VAL A 207 -19.50 6.14 14.27
C VAL A 207 -19.36 7.33 13.33
N ALA A 208 -18.40 8.22 13.60
CA ALA A 208 -17.95 9.23 12.66
C ALA A 208 -17.03 8.59 11.61
N VAL A 209 -17.34 8.74 10.33
CA VAL A 209 -16.47 8.30 9.23
C VAL A 209 -16.02 9.53 8.45
N ILE A 210 -14.73 9.80 8.44
CA ILE A 210 -14.14 10.99 7.83
C ILE A 210 -13.43 10.60 6.53
N GLY A 211 -13.84 11.22 5.42
CA GLY A 211 -13.29 10.99 4.09
C GLY A 211 -14.34 10.51 3.10
N ALA A 212 -14.01 10.54 1.80
CA ALA A 212 -14.95 10.21 0.72
C ALA A 212 -14.30 9.43 -0.45
N SER A 213 -13.08 8.95 -0.25
CA SER A 213 -12.38 8.11 -1.23
C SER A 213 -12.83 6.66 -1.11
N HIS A 214 -12.28 5.79 -1.96
CA HIS A 214 -12.65 4.36 -2.03
C HIS A 214 -12.69 3.65 -0.67
N SER A 215 -11.69 3.85 0.18
CA SER A 215 -11.65 3.24 1.51
C SER A 215 -12.76 3.75 2.43
N ALA A 216 -13.09 5.05 2.36
CA ALA A 216 -14.18 5.61 3.17
C ALA A 216 -15.52 4.98 2.79
N ILE A 217 -15.80 4.87 1.49
CA ILE A 217 -17.06 4.28 1.00
C ILE A 217 -17.18 2.80 1.39
N LEU A 218 -16.07 2.06 1.36
CA LEU A 218 -16.04 0.69 1.86
C LEU A 218 -16.35 0.59 3.35
N VAL A 219 -15.79 1.49 4.16
CA VAL A 219 -16.10 1.56 5.60
C VAL A 219 -17.60 1.85 5.81
N LEU A 220 -18.16 2.82 5.09
CA LEU A 220 -19.60 3.13 5.17
C LEU A 220 -20.45 1.91 4.83
N ARG A 221 -20.10 1.19 3.76
CA ARG A 221 -20.79 -0.03 3.34
C ARG A 221 -20.70 -1.12 4.40
N ASN A 222 -19.52 -1.36 4.95
CA ASN A 222 -19.31 -2.38 5.97
C ASN A 222 -20.09 -2.08 7.25
N LEU A 223 -20.05 -0.83 7.73
CA LEU A 223 -20.80 -0.38 8.91
C LEU A 223 -22.31 -0.43 8.67
N TYR A 224 -22.78 -0.08 7.47
CA TYR A 224 -24.19 -0.21 7.11
C TYR A 224 -24.65 -1.67 7.16
N HIS A 225 -23.89 -2.59 6.56
CA HIS A 225 -24.23 -4.02 6.60
C HIS A 225 -24.26 -4.57 8.04
N LEU A 226 -23.33 -4.12 8.88
CA LEU A 226 -23.34 -4.46 10.30
C LEU A 226 -24.59 -3.91 11.02
N ALA A 227 -24.90 -2.63 10.80
CA ALA A 227 -26.03 -1.95 11.43
C ALA A 227 -27.39 -2.55 11.03
N ARG A 228 -27.53 -2.97 9.78
CA ARG A 228 -28.76 -3.60 9.26
C ARG A 228 -28.92 -5.05 9.73
N SER A 229 -27.85 -5.71 10.14
CA SER A 229 -27.87 -7.13 10.52
C SER A 229 -27.86 -7.30 12.04
N THR A 230 -26.69 -7.19 12.66
CA THR A 230 -26.47 -7.58 14.06
C THR A 230 -26.42 -6.42 15.03
N HIS A 231 -26.28 -5.18 14.55
CA HIS A 231 -26.08 -3.98 15.39
C HIS A 231 -27.14 -2.91 15.09
N PRO A 232 -28.44 -3.17 15.39
CA PRO A 232 -29.55 -2.30 14.97
C PRO A 232 -29.48 -0.87 15.54
N HIS A 233 -28.71 -0.66 16.62
CA HIS A 233 -28.50 0.63 17.25
C HIS A 233 -27.30 1.41 16.71
N LEU A 234 -26.51 0.82 15.79
CA LEU A 234 -25.39 1.51 15.15
C LEU A 234 -25.91 2.58 14.18
N ARG A 235 -25.34 3.78 14.28
CA ARG A 235 -25.56 4.90 13.36
C ARG A 235 -24.23 5.44 12.84
N ILE A 236 -24.28 6.04 11.65
CA ILE A 236 -23.10 6.51 10.93
C ILE A 236 -23.26 8.00 10.66
N LYS A 237 -22.23 8.79 10.97
CA LYS A 237 -22.10 10.17 10.51
C LYS A 237 -20.94 10.26 9.54
N TRP A 238 -21.24 10.53 8.27
CA TRP A 238 -20.26 10.58 7.20
C TRP A 238 -19.85 12.03 6.92
N PHE A 239 -18.61 12.37 7.24
CA PHE A 239 -18.02 13.69 7.00
C PHE A 239 -17.28 13.71 5.67
N THR A 240 -17.73 14.56 4.74
CA THR A 240 -17.15 14.68 3.40
C THR A 240 -16.97 16.13 2.96
N ARG A 241 -15.78 16.44 2.43
CA ARG A 241 -15.41 17.77 1.92
C ARG A 241 -15.94 18.06 0.51
N HIS A 242 -16.23 17.02 -0.25
CA HIS A 242 -16.49 17.11 -1.69
C HIS A 242 -17.55 16.09 -2.13
N PRO A 243 -18.22 16.32 -3.27
CA PRO A 243 -19.02 15.29 -3.93
C PRO A 243 -18.19 14.05 -4.25
N LEU A 244 -18.87 12.91 -4.40
CA LEU A 244 -18.25 11.66 -4.83
C LEU A 244 -17.62 11.84 -6.22
N ARG A 245 -16.43 11.28 -6.40
CA ARG A 245 -15.72 11.27 -7.68
C ARG A 245 -15.63 9.85 -8.18
N TYR A 246 -15.95 9.64 -9.45
CA TYR A 246 -15.90 8.34 -10.10
C TYR A 246 -14.75 8.30 -11.09
N ALA A 247 -14.19 7.11 -11.27
CA ALA A 247 -13.28 6.89 -12.38
C ALA A 247 -14.10 6.68 -13.66
N GLU A 248 -13.72 7.36 -14.74
CA GLU A 248 -14.41 7.30 -16.03
C GLU A 248 -13.44 6.79 -17.09
N GLU A 249 -13.82 5.70 -17.75
CA GLU A 249 -13.07 5.20 -18.91
C GLU A 249 -13.20 6.21 -20.06
N ARG A 250 -12.06 6.56 -20.66
CA ARG A 250 -11.91 7.43 -21.82
C ARG A 250 -11.15 6.64 -22.90
N ASP A 251 -10.96 7.23 -24.07
CA ASP A 251 -10.21 6.57 -25.15
C ASP A 251 -8.73 6.42 -24.77
N GLY A 252 -8.35 5.21 -24.33
CA GLY A 252 -6.97 4.85 -23.95
C GLY A 252 -6.53 5.28 -22.55
N TRP A 253 -7.36 5.95 -21.75
CA TRP A 253 -7.02 6.38 -20.38
C TRP A 253 -8.26 6.42 -19.46
N ILE A 254 -8.05 6.71 -18.17
CA ILE A 254 -9.12 6.76 -17.17
C ILE A 254 -9.05 8.11 -16.44
N LEU A 255 -10.13 8.90 -16.49
CA LEU A 255 -10.25 10.12 -15.68
C LEU A 255 -10.42 9.74 -14.21
N ASN A 256 -9.75 10.47 -13.31
CA ASN A 256 -9.68 10.14 -11.89
C ASN A 256 -9.18 8.70 -11.60
N ASP A 257 -8.26 8.17 -12.42
CA ASP A 257 -7.79 6.78 -12.29
C ASP A 257 -7.24 6.42 -10.89
N ASN A 258 -6.60 7.38 -10.22
CA ASN A 258 -6.01 7.17 -8.88
C ASN A 258 -6.88 7.69 -7.73
N THR A 259 -7.94 8.44 -8.02
CA THR A 259 -8.69 9.24 -7.03
C THR A 259 -10.19 8.93 -7.02
N GLY A 260 -10.73 8.40 -8.11
CA GLY A 260 -12.14 8.09 -8.29
C GLY A 260 -12.53 6.69 -7.84
N LEU A 261 -13.80 6.52 -7.50
CA LEU A 261 -14.41 5.23 -7.17
C LEU A 261 -14.49 4.34 -8.42
N LYS A 262 -14.29 3.03 -8.22
CA LYS A 262 -14.32 1.99 -9.26
C LYS A 262 -15.04 0.73 -8.79
N GLY A 263 -15.37 -0.13 -9.75
CA GLY A 263 -15.89 -1.47 -9.51
C GLY A 263 -17.21 -1.48 -8.73
N GLU A 264 -17.40 -2.51 -7.91
CA GLU A 264 -18.61 -2.67 -7.10
C GLU A 264 -18.83 -1.51 -6.11
N VAL A 265 -17.76 -0.89 -5.62
CA VAL A 265 -17.85 0.23 -4.66
C VAL A 265 -18.41 1.48 -5.33
N ALA A 266 -18.03 1.75 -6.58
CA ALA A 266 -18.62 2.84 -7.35
C ALA A 266 -20.11 2.60 -7.61
N SER A 267 -20.48 1.37 -7.97
CA SER A 267 -21.88 1.00 -8.23
C SER A 267 -22.73 1.18 -6.98
N TRP A 268 -22.26 0.62 -5.85
CA TRP A 268 -22.92 0.77 -4.56
C TRP A 268 -23.05 2.23 -4.12
N ALA A 269 -22.02 3.06 -4.33
CA ALA A 269 -22.06 4.48 -4.00
C ALA A 269 -23.10 5.25 -4.81
N ARG A 270 -23.21 4.98 -6.13
CA ARG A 270 -24.22 5.61 -6.99
C ARG A 270 -25.64 5.26 -6.54
N GLU A 271 -25.87 4.01 -6.18
CA GLU A 271 -27.18 3.51 -5.75
C GLU A 271 -27.59 4.03 -4.38
N ASN A 272 -26.64 4.35 -3.49
CA ASN A 272 -26.94 4.55 -2.07
C ASN A 272 -26.51 5.88 -1.46
N LEU A 273 -25.48 6.54 -2.00
CA LEU A 273 -24.81 7.68 -1.35
C LEU A 273 -24.91 9.01 -2.10
N GLU A 274 -25.33 9.00 -3.37
CA GLU A 274 -25.65 10.24 -4.08
C GLU A 274 -26.76 11.00 -3.35
N GLU A 275 -26.73 12.34 -3.37
CA GLU A 275 -27.61 13.20 -2.57
C GLU A 275 -29.10 12.80 -2.71
N SER A 276 -29.55 12.61 -3.95
CA SER A 276 -30.93 12.24 -4.29
C SER A 276 -31.27 10.78 -3.99
N GLN A 277 -30.26 9.92 -3.85
CA GLN A 277 -30.40 8.50 -3.60
C GLN A 277 -30.34 8.19 -2.10
N LEU A 278 -29.47 8.86 -1.34
CA LEU A 278 -29.28 8.62 0.09
C LEU A 278 -30.57 8.76 0.88
N VAL A 279 -31.39 9.77 0.55
CA VAL A 279 -32.68 10.00 1.22
C VAL A 279 -33.68 8.88 0.92
N LYS A 280 -33.57 8.22 -0.23
CA LYS A 280 -34.48 7.15 -0.69
C LYS A 280 -33.98 5.75 -0.38
N SER A 281 -32.66 5.60 -0.21
CA SER A 281 -32.01 4.32 0.01
C SER A 281 -32.19 3.86 1.45
N ASP A 282 -32.12 2.54 1.66
CA ASP A 282 -32.16 1.97 3.00
C ASP A 282 -30.94 2.39 3.84
N VAL A 283 -29.84 2.78 3.19
CA VAL A 283 -28.63 3.31 3.83
C VAL A 283 -28.92 4.61 4.58
N GLY A 284 -29.77 5.49 4.04
CA GLY A 284 -30.15 6.75 4.67
C GLY A 284 -30.82 6.61 6.05
N LYS A 285 -31.36 5.43 6.38
CA LYS A 285 -31.93 5.14 7.71
C LYS A 285 -30.85 5.02 8.80
N TYR A 286 -29.63 4.67 8.40
CA TYR A 286 -28.50 4.43 9.31
C TYR A 286 -27.41 5.48 9.19
N LEU A 287 -27.33 6.16 8.05
CA LEU A 287 -26.26 7.08 7.69
C LEU A 287 -26.79 8.51 7.52
N GLN A 288 -26.16 9.44 8.23
CA GLN A 288 -26.31 10.88 8.03
C GLN A 288 -25.07 11.45 7.35
N LYS A 289 -25.23 12.09 6.19
CA LYS A 289 -24.16 12.84 5.52
C LYS A 289 -24.00 14.22 6.17
N ILE A 290 -22.76 14.56 6.49
CA ILE A 290 -22.33 15.86 7.00
C ILE A 290 -21.38 16.44 5.95
N ALA A 291 -21.88 17.37 5.14
CA ALA A 291 -21.06 18.10 4.19
C ALA A 291 -20.14 19.06 4.95
N THR A 292 -18.84 18.99 4.68
CA THR A 292 -17.83 19.88 5.25
C THR A 292 -17.07 20.60 4.14
N SER A 293 -16.20 21.52 4.52
CA SER A 293 -15.23 22.16 3.63
C SER A 293 -13.96 22.45 4.42
N ARG A 294 -12.85 22.80 3.77
CA ARG A 294 -11.65 23.23 4.51
C ARG A 294 -11.92 24.42 5.45
N ALA A 295 -12.87 25.29 5.09
CA ALA A 295 -13.23 26.45 5.89
C ALA A 295 -14.14 26.10 7.08
N SER A 296 -15.08 25.17 6.88
CA SER A 296 -16.10 24.81 7.89
C SER A 296 -15.77 23.57 8.71
N GLU A 297 -14.78 22.77 8.32
CA GLU A 297 -14.51 21.44 8.90
C GLU A 297 -14.35 21.48 10.42
N LYS A 298 -13.65 22.50 10.94
CA LYS A 298 -13.49 22.66 12.39
C LYS A 298 -14.85 22.85 13.06
N ASP A 299 -15.71 23.73 12.55
CA ASP A 299 -17.02 24.02 13.13
C ASP A 299 -17.97 22.83 12.99
N ASP A 300 -17.94 22.16 11.84
CA ASP A 300 -18.71 20.94 11.58
C ASP A 300 -18.31 19.82 12.54
N TYR A 301 -17.02 19.66 12.81
CA TYR A 301 -16.52 18.74 13.81
C TYR A 301 -17.01 19.12 15.21
N HIS A 302 -16.91 20.39 15.61
CA HIS A 302 -17.40 20.83 16.92
C HIS A 302 -18.90 20.61 17.11
N LYS A 303 -19.67 20.77 16.04
CA LYS A 303 -21.12 20.58 16.07
C LYS A 303 -21.53 19.11 16.12
N HIS A 304 -20.86 18.24 15.39
CA HIS A 304 -21.36 16.88 15.13
C HIS A 304 -20.59 15.77 15.84
N LEU A 305 -19.28 15.91 16.08
CA LEU A 305 -18.48 14.88 16.75
C LEU A 305 -18.87 14.64 18.22
N PRO A 306 -19.34 15.60 19.04
CA PRO A 306 -19.73 15.33 20.42
C PRO A 306 -20.79 14.24 20.61
N SER A 307 -21.61 14.01 19.58
CA SER A 307 -22.63 12.95 19.56
C SER A 307 -22.13 11.59 19.06
N CYS A 308 -20.87 11.51 18.64
CA CYS A 308 -20.25 10.27 18.18
C CYS A 308 -19.58 9.55 19.34
N THR A 309 -19.57 8.23 19.27
CA THR A 309 -18.88 7.34 20.22
C THR A 309 -17.53 6.88 19.68
N HIS A 310 -17.45 6.73 18.35
CA HIS A 310 -16.28 6.20 17.66
C HIS A 310 -15.94 7.06 16.45
N THR A 311 -14.71 6.92 15.97
CA THR A 311 -14.24 7.57 14.74
C THR A 311 -13.42 6.62 13.86
N VAL A 312 -13.58 6.76 12.54
CA VAL A 312 -12.73 6.15 11.51
C VAL A 312 -12.26 7.26 10.58
N GLN A 313 -10.94 7.43 10.46
CA GLN A 313 -10.33 8.34 9.50
C GLN A 313 -9.89 7.57 8.25
N ALA A 314 -10.49 7.90 7.10
CA ALA A 314 -10.19 7.35 5.79
C ALA A 314 -9.66 8.45 4.85
N ILE A 315 -8.65 9.18 5.33
CA ILE A 315 -8.15 10.43 4.73
C ILE A 315 -6.84 10.28 3.95
N GLY A 316 -6.43 9.04 3.68
CA GLY A 316 -5.24 8.72 2.88
C GLY A 316 -4.21 7.91 3.65
N PHE A 317 -3.03 7.80 3.06
CA PHE A 317 -1.91 7.02 3.58
C PHE A 317 -0.66 7.90 3.63
N GLN A 318 0.13 7.74 4.67
CA GLN A 318 1.45 8.34 4.81
C GLN A 318 2.51 7.26 4.69
N ARG A 319 3.67 7.63 4.16
CA ARG A 319 4.85 6.76 4.11
C ARG A 319 5.18 6.22 5.51
N ASN A 320 5.61 4.96 5.56
CA ASN A 320 6.23 4.44 6.77
C ASN A 320 7.56 5.17 7.03
N GLU A 321 8.03 5.08 8.27
CA GLU A 321 9.38 5.53 8.59
C GLU A 321 10.39 4.79 7.72
N VAL A 322 11.41 5.50 7.30
CA VAL A 322 12.53 4.95 6.54
C VAL A 322 13.70 4.75 7.50
N PRO A 323 14.67 3.86 7.16
CA PRO A 323 15.88 3.74 7.94
C PRO A 323 16.60 5.08 8.06
N THR A 324 17.36 5.29 9.14
CA THR A 324 18.25 6.44 9.24
C THR A 324 19.28 6.37 8.12
N LEU A 325 19.28 7.36 7.22
CA LEU A 325 20.24 7.44 6.12
C LEU A 325 21.33 8.43 6.48
N GLU A 326 22.58 8.05 6.22
CA GLU A 326 23.76 8.88 6.48
C GLU A 326 24.69 8.94 5.27
N ARG A 327 25.47 10.01 5.18
CA ARG A 327 26.60 10.16 4.26
C ARG A 327 27.79 10.68 5.04
N ASN A 328 28.90 9.92 5.06
CA ASN A 328 30.12 10.28 5.79
C ASN A 328 29.87 10.63 7.28
N GLY A 329 29.00 9.87 7.95
CA GLY A 329 28.68 10.04 9.38
C GLY A 329 27.75 11.21 9.71
N ARG A 330 27.16 11.88 8.71
CA ARG A 330 26.12 12.89 8.89
C ARG A 330 24.79 12.38 8.37
N ARG A 331 23.70 12.73 9.05
CA ARG A 331 22.35 12.42 8.58
C ARG A 331 22.14 13.02 7.18
N LEU A 332 21.59 12.21 6.29
CA LEU A 332 21.28 12.58 4.92
C LEU A 332 19.83 13.01 4.85
N ASP A 333 19.59 14.29 4.59
CA ASP A 333 18.29 14.77 4.16
C ASP A 333 18.11 14.51 2.67
N PHE A 334 16.87 14.22 2.25
CA PHE A 334 16.60 13.81 0.89
C PHE A 334 15.20 14.22 0.42
N THR A 335 15.08 14.40 -0.88
CA THR A 335 13.81 14.46 -1.61
C THR A 335 13.71 13.27 -2.57
N PHE A 336 12.50 12.99 -3.06
CA PHE A 336 12.27 11.87 -3.99
C PHE A 336 11.73 12.40 -5.32
N ASN A 337 12.45 12.11 -6.39
CA ASN A 337 12.06 12.47 -7.74
C ASN A 337 11.03 11.48 -8.28
N GLN A 338 9.77 11.91 -8.28
CA GLN A 338 8.61 11.09 -8.63
C GLN A 338 8.53 10.73 -10.13
N ASN A 339 9.43 11.24 -10.96
CA ASN A 339 9.52 10.92 -12.39
C ASN A 339 10.60 9.87 -12.69
N THR A 340 11.60 9.70 -11.81
CA THR A 340 12.79 8.86 -12.06
C THR A 340 12.99 7.75 -11.02
N GLN A 341 12.29 7.80 -9.88
CA GLN A 341 12.49 6.93 -8.71
C GLN A 341 13.82 7.12 -7.97
N ILE A 342 14.46 8.26 -8.17
CA ILE A 342 15.78 8.59 -7.62
C ILE A 342 15.60 9.51 -6.41
N PHE A 343 16.49 9.36 -5.43
CA PHE A 343 16.62 10.30 -4.33
C PHE A 343 17.64 11.38 -4.64
N GLU A 344 17.32 12.61 -4.24
CA GLU A 344 18.17 13.79 -4.39
C GLU A 344 18.48 14.35 -3.00
N ASP A 345 19.69 14.83 -2.76
CA ASP A 345 20.06 15.51 -1.51
C ASP A 345 19.58 16.97 -1.50
N GLU A 346 19.96 17.71 -0.45
CA GLU A 346 19.59 19.12 -0.27
C GLU A 346 20.05 20.03 -1.42
N ASP A 347 21.13 19.67 -2.12
CA ASP A 347 21.66 20.38 -3.28
C ASP A 347 21.02 19.92 -4.61
N SER A 348 19.93 19.14 -4.54
CA SER A 348 19.28 18.51 -5.69
C SER A 348 20.20 17.56 -6.48
N GLN A 349 21.25 17.03 -5.85
CA GLN A 349 22.14 16.06 -6.47
C GLN A 349 21.66 14.63 -6.21
N LYS A 350 21.73 13.79 -7.24
CA LYS A 350 21.39 12.37 -7.15
C LYS A 350 22.19 11.69 -6.05
N ILE A 351 21.49 11.05 -5.11
CA ILE A 351 22.10 10.18 -4.10
C ILE A 351 22.38 8.84 -4.77
N SER A 352 23.66 8.59 -5.06
CA SER A 352 24.11 7.38 -5.74
C SER A 352 23.66 6.11 -5.03
N GLY A 353 23.18 5.14 -5.81
CA GLY A 353 22.74 3.84 -5.31
C GLY A 353 21.46 3.84 -4.48
N LEU A 354 20.75 4.96 -4.29
CA LEU A 354 19.52 5.02 -3.48
C LEU A 354 18.28 5.22 -4.35
N TYR A 355 17.31 4.30 -4.24
CA TYR A 355 16.08 4.32 -5.05
C TYR A 355 14.84 3.97 -4.22
N GLY A 356 13.67 4.42 -4.69
CA GLY A 356 12.40 4.25 -3.98
C GLY A 356 11.32 3.63 -4.86
N ALA A 357 10.54 2.69 -4.33
CA ALA A 357 9.43 2.10 -5.08
C ALA A 357 8.17 1.83 -4.23
N GLY A 358 7.02 1.80 -4.90
CA GLY A 358 5.73 1.45 -4.32
C GLY A 358 4.96 2.65 -3.78
N ILE A 359 3.95 2.39 -2.95
CA ILE A 359 3.06 3.43 -2.40
C ILE A 359 3.79 4.50 -1.55
N ALA A 360 4.95 4.14 -0.99
CA ALA A 360 5.84 5.06 -0.29
C ALA A 360 6.47 6.11 -1.22
N TRP A 361 6.64 5.74 -2.49
CA TRP A 361 7.44 6.41 -3.51
C TRP A 361 6.78 6.30 -4.90
N PRO A 362 5.52 6.75 -5.05
CA PRO A 362 4.75 6.52 -6.26
C PRO A 362 5.20 7.43 -7.41
N GLU A 363 4.95 6.98 -8.64
CA GLU A 363 5.08 7.82 -9.84
C GLU A 363 4.06 8.97 -9.79
N ARG A 364 4.51 10.19 -10.05
CA ARG A 364 3.61 11.32 -10.29
C ARG A 364 3.16 11.27 -11.74
N VAL A 365 1.85 11.34 -11.97
CA VAL A 365 1.27 11.36 -13.31
C VAL A 365 0.33 12.53 -13.47
N THR A 366 0.29 13.06 -14.69
CA THR A 366 -0.69 14.06 -15.12
C THR A 366 -1.55 13.43 -16.20
N ASP A 367 -2.86 13.46 -16.06
CA ASP A 367 -3.78 12.98 -17.09
C ASP A 367 -3.94 14.01 -18.24
N PRO A 368 -4.57 13.63 -19.37
CA PRO A 368 -4.77 14.54 -20.50
C PRO A 368 -5.57 15.83 -20.19
N GLU A 369 -6.34 15.86 -19.09
CA GLU A 369 -7.06 17.05 -18.63
C GLU A 369 -6.24 17.91 -17.66
N GLY A 370 -4.97 17.55 -17.41
CA GLY A 370 -4.07 18.30 -16.54
C GLY A 370 -4.20 17.93 -15.06
N ASN A 371 -5.01 16.93 -14.70
CA ASN A 371 -5.14 16.52 -13.29
C ASN A 371 -3.92 15.72 -12.86
N VAL A 372 -3.34 16.12 -11.72
CA VAL A 372 -2.16 15.48 -11.15
C VAL A 372 -2.58 14.45 -10.12
N SER A 373 -2.01 13.24 -10.19
CA SER A 373 -2.21 12.19 -9.21
C SER A 373 -0.97 11.31 -9.05
N PHE A 374 -1.05 10.35 -8.12
CA PHE A 374 0.02 9.40 -7.85
C PHE A 374 -0.40 7.99 -8.21
N ASN A 375 0.43 7.32 -8.99
CA ASN A 375 0.18 5.97 -9.48
C ASN A 375 0.38 4.94 -8.36
N VAL A 376 -0.73 4.51 -7.76
CA VAL A 376 -0.75 3.51 -6.68
C VAL A 376 -1.48 2.26 -7.15
N GLY A 377 -0.75 1.15 -7.22
CA GLY A 377 -1.29 -0.16 -7.61
C GLY A 377 -0.20 -1.08 -8.14
N MET A 378 -0.38 -2.40 -8.00
CA MET A 378 0.66 -3.39 -8.33
C MET A 378 1.19 -3.21 -9.75
N TRP A 379 0.30 -3.18 -10.74
CA TRP A 379 0.69 -3.00 -12.14
C TRP A 379 1.34 -1.64 -12.41
N LYS A 380 0.89 -0.58 -11.73
CA LYS A 380 1.48 0.76 -11.85
C LYS A 380 2.92 0.77 -11.34
N PHE A 381 3.18 0.13 -10.20
CA PHE A 381 4.55 -0.03 -9.69
C PHE A 381 5.43 -0.81 -10.67
N MET A 382 4.92 -1.92 -11.23
CA MET A 382 5.65 -2.71 -12.23
C MET A 382 6.01 -1.88 -13.48
N LYS A 383 5.05 -1.14 -14.04
CA LYS A 383 5.29 -0.28 -15.22
C LYS A 383 6.36 0.78 -14.96
N PHE A 384 6.37 1.40 -13.78
CA PHE A 384 7.39 2.38 -13.44
C PHE A 384 8.76 1.72 -13.31
N LEU A 385 8.83 0.59 -12.59
CA LEU A 385 10.07 -0.16 -12.38
C LEU A 385 10.68 -0.67 -13.69
N LYS A 386 9.87 -1.20 -14.62
CA LYS A 386 10.37 -1.65 -15.94
C LYS A 386 11.08 -0.53 -16.72
N LYS A 387 10.70 0.74 -16.50
CA LYS A 387 11.35 1.90 -17.11
C LYS A 387 12.55 2.40 -16.31
N ALA A 388 12.44 2.39 -14.98
CA ALA A 388 13.41 3.02 -14.09
C ALA A 388 14.61 2.11 -13.76
N VAL A 389 14.37 0.84 -13.44
CA VAL A 389 15.41 -0.09 -12.96
C VAL A 389 16.58 -0.27 -13.95
N PRO A 390 16.36 -0.34 -15.28
CA PRO A 390 17.48 -0.40 -16.25
C PRO A 390 18.42 0.81 -16.15
N LYS A 391 17.89 1.97 -15.77
CA LYS A 391 18.64 3.23 -15.59
C LYS A 391 19.27 3.36 -14.20
N TRP A 392 18.89 2.49 -13.25
CA TRP A 392 19.46 2.44 -11.90
C TRP A 392 20.84 1.78 -11.90
N SER A 393 21.78 2.41 -12.60
CA SER A 393 23.19 2.01 -12.77
C SER A 393 23.85 2.81 -13.89
N GLU A 394 23.09 3.63 -14.64
CA GLU A 394 23.66 4.68 -15.49
C GLU A 394 24.26 5.75 -14.54
N ASN A 395 25.54 5.54 -14.23
CA ASN A 395 26.50 6.49 -13.69
C ASN A 395 27.78 6.34 -14.50
#